data_AF-A0A2G1BPC0-F1
#
_entry.id   AF-A0A2G1BPC0-F1
#
_cell.length_a   1.000
_cell.length_b   1.000
_cell.length_c   1.000
_cell.angle_alpha   90.00
_cell.angle_beta   90.00
_cell.angle_gamma   90.00
#
_symmetry.space_group_name_H-M   'P 1'
#
loop_
_entity.id
_entity.type
_entity.pdbx_description
1 polymer ?
#
loop_
_entity_poly.entity_id
_entity_poly.type
_entity_poly.pdbx_seq_one_letter_code
_entity_poly.pdbx_strand_id
1 'polypeptide(L)' 'MIGGIFLQSENSTDTKVPFLGDLPILGNLFKANTRSAARSELLIFLTPKVVTEKSALR' A
#
# COMPACT_ATOMS: atom_id res chain seq x y z
N MET A 1 -21.45 -0.11 -7.02
CA MET A 1 -20.08 0.18 -6.54
C MET A 1 -19.97 1.69 -6.44
N ILE A 2 -19.66 2.23 -5.27
CA ILE A 2 -19.59 3.70 -5.09
C ILE A 2 -18.19 4.23 -5.37
N GLY A 3 -17.15 3.41 -5.15
CA GLY A 3 -15.78 3.72 -5.54
C GLY A 3 -14.80 2.69 -4.98
N GLY A 4 -13.61 2.64 -5.57
CA GLY A 4 -12.47 1.90 -5.06
C GLY A 4 -11.27 2.84 -4.96
N ILE A 5 -10.46 2.70 -3.91
CA ILE A 5 -9.17 3.40 -3.80
C ILE A 5 -8.04 2.38 -3.93
N PHE A 6 -7.07 2.73 -4.77
CA PHE A 6 -5.86 1.95 -5.01
C PHE A 6 -4.70 2.69 -4.35
N LEU A 7 -4.12 2.10 -3.31
CA LEU A 7 -2.92 2.63 -2.67
C LEU A 7 -1.73 1.76 -3.10
N GLN A 8 -0.70 2.41 -3.64
CA GLN A 8 0.56 1.77 -3.96
C GLN A 8 1.68 2.50 -3.22
N SER A 9 2.40 1.77 -2.38
CA SER A 9 3.56 2.26 -1.64
C SER A 9 4.79 1.48 -2.09
N GLU A 10 5.75 2.18 -2.66
CA GLU A 10 7.04 1.63 -3.06
C GLU A 10 8.12 2.21 -2.15
N ASN A 11 8.80 1.33 -1.42
CA ASN A 11 9.91 1.69 -0.54
C ASN A 11 11.18 1.02 -1.05
N SER A 12 12.20 1.84 -1.31
CA SER A 12 13.56 1.38 -1.61
C SER A 12 14.47 1.74 -0.44
N THR A 13 15.20 0.76 0.07
CA THR A 13 16.14 0.93 1.17
C THR A 13 17.48 0.36 0.76
N ASP A 14 18.45 1.24 0.55
CA ASP A 14 19.81 0.87 0.20
C ASP A 14 20.68 0.96 1.46
N THR A 15 21.17 -0.19 1.92
CA THR A 15 22.08 -0.31 3.06
C THR A 15 23.45 -0.72 2.55
N LYS A 16 24.50 0.02 2.88
CA LYS A 16 25.88 -0.34 2.50
C LYS A 16 26.85 -0.18 3.65
N VAL A 17 27.89 -1.02 3.67
CA VAL A 17 29.01 -0.86 4.58
C VAL A 17 29.88 0.32 4.09
N PRO A 18 30.17 1.34 4.93
CA PRO A 18 31.02 2.46 4.54
C PRO A 18 32.43 1.95 4.16
N PHE A 19 33.07 2.61 3.19
CA PHE A 19 34.36 2.23 2.58
C PHE A 19 34.32 0.97 1.69
N LEU A 20 33.77 -0.15 2.18
CA LEU A 20 33.75 -1.43 1.44
C LEU A 20 32.65 -1.51 0.37
N GLY A 21 31.53 -0.81 0.55
CA GLY A 21 30.43 -0.80 -0.41
C GLY A 21 30.76 -0.12 -1.73
N ASP A 22 31.76 0.75 -1.78
CA ASP A 22 32.11 1.56 -2.96
C ASP A 22 33.22 0.92 -3.82
N LEU A 23 33.65 -0.30 -3.48
CA LEU A 23 34.61 -1.07 -4.28
C LEU A 23 34.03 -1.45 -5.66
N PRO A 24 34.74 -1.20 -6.76
CA PRO A 24 34.23 -1.40 -8.12
C PRO A 24 34.00 -2.87 -8.50
N ILE A 25 34.64 -3.82 -7.82
CA ILE A 25 34.54 -5.26 -8.12
C ILE A 25 33.80 -6.01 -6.99
N LEU A 26 34.00 -5.61 -5.74
CA LEU A 26 33.49 -6.35 -4.56
C LEU A 26 32.38 -5.61 -3.81
N GLY A 27 32.05 -4.37 -4.17
CA GLY A 27 31.12 -3.54 -3.41
C GLY A 27 29.71 -4.13 -3.30
N ASN A 28 29.29 -4.97 -4.26
CA ASN A 28 27.98 -5.63 -4.24
C ASN A 28 27.84 -6.70 -3.14
N LEU A 29 28.95 -7.25 -2.63
CA LEU A 29 28.93 -8.19 -1.49
C LEU A 29 28.69 -7.48 -0.15
N PHE A 30 28.90 -6.16 -0.11
CA PHE A 30 28.78 -5.31 1.08
C PHE A 30 27.64 -4.29 0.95
N LYS A 31 26.75 -4.50 -0.02
CA LYS A 31 25.53 -3.73 -0.28
C LYS A 31 24.33 -4.65 -0.12
N ALA A 32 23.30 -4.17 0.57
CA ALA A 32 22.00 -4.81 0.68
C ALA A 32 20.95 -3.81 0.19
N ASN A 33 20.29 -4.14 -0.92
CA ASN A 33 19.19 -3.35 -1.46
C ASN A 33 17.89 -4.08 -1.13
N THR A 34 17.04 -3.46 -0.33
CA THR A 34 15.72 -3.98 0.01
C THR A 34 14.68 -3.17 -0.75
N ARG A 35 13.93 -3.84 -1.62
CA ARG A 35 12.78 -3.25 -2.31
C ARG A 35 11.51 -3.85 -1.71
N SER A 36 10.64 -3.00 -1.20
CA SER A 36 9.35 -3.40 -0.65
C SER A 36 8.24 -2.68 -1.39
N ALA A 37 7.33 -3.45 -1.99
CA ALA A 37 6.16 -2.94 -2.68
C ALA A 37 4.91 -3.41 -1.94
N ALA A 38 4.10 -2.46 -1.48
CA ALA A 38 2.82 -2.72 -0.82
C ALA A 38 1.69 -2.19 -1.70
N ARG A 39 0.73 -3.06 -1.99
CA ARG A 39 -0.48 -2.74 -2.75
C ARG A 39 -1.70 -2.99 -1.88
N SER A 40 -2.51 -1.97 -1.68
CA SER A 40 -3.75 -2.05 -0.91
C SER A 40 -4.92 -1.62 -1.79
N GLU A 41 -5.93 -2.48 -1.89
CA GLU A 41 -7.15 -2.25 -2.65
C GLU A 41 -8.33 -2.19 -1.67
N LEU A 42 -8.99 -1.04 -1.57
CA LEU A 42 -10.18 -0.88 -0.74
C LEU A 42 -11.41 -0.69 -1.62
N LEU A 43 -12.42 -1.53 -1.39
CA LEU A 43 -13.71 -1.49 -2.07
C LEU A 43 -14.81 -1.05 -1.11
N ILE A 44 -15.58 -0.02 -1.48
CA ILE A 44 -16.69 0.49 -0.67
C ILE A 44 -18.04 0.19 -1.36
N PHE A 45 -18.91 -0.50 -0.61
CA PHE A 45 -20.27 -0.83 -1.01
C PHE A 45 -21.27 -0.16 -0.06
N LEU A 46 -22.28 0.51 -0.60
CA LEU A 46 -23.41 1.04 0.18
C LEU A 46 -24.69 0.42 -0.36
N THR A 47 -25.51 -0.12 0.54
CA THR A 47 -26.85 -0.59 0.22
C THR A 47 -27.83 0.36 0.89
N PRO A 48 -28.40 1.33 0.16
CA PRO A 48 -29.39 2.22 0.75
C PRO A 48 -30.66 1.41 1.09
N LYS A 49 -31.23 1.64 2.27
CA LYS A 49 -32.54 1.09 2.67
C LYS A 49 -33.53 2.25 2.80
N VAL A 50 -34.60 2.20 2.01
CA VAL A 50 -35.72 3.14 2.14
C VAL A 50 -36.61 2.67 3.28
N VAL A 51 -36.81 3.53 4.27
CA VAL A 51 -37.73 3.29 5.40
C VAL A 51 -38.99 4.09 5.13
N THR A 52 -40.10 3.42 4.84
CA THR A 52 -41.41 4.07 4.73
C THR A 52 -42.12 3.92 6.06
N GLU A 53 -42.38 5.04 6.74
CA GLU A 53 -43.28 5.05 7.90
C GLU A 53 -44.70 4.76 7.43
N LYS A 54 -45.14 3.51 7.60
CA LYS A 54 -46.51 3.08 7.28
C LYS A 54 -47.41 2.94 8.50
N SER A 55 -47.03 3.55 9.63
CA SER A 55 -47.67 3.29 10.92
C SER A 55 -47.46 4.42 11.93
N ALA A 56 -47.93 5.63 11.61
CA ALA A 56 -48.19 6.65 12.64
C ALA A 56 -49.58 7.30 12.47
N LEU A 57 -50.45 6.71 11.64
CA LEU A 57 -51.77 7.24 11.30
C LEU A 57 -52.91 6.24 11.58
N ARG A 58 -52.76 5.37 12.56
CA ARG A 58 -53.88 4.60 13.12
C ARG A 58 -53.96 4.82 14.61
#